data_AF-X0Z677-F1
#
_entry.id   AF-X0Z677-F1
#
_cell.length_a   1.000
_cell.length_b   1.000
_cell.length_c   1.000
_cell.angle_alpha   90.00
_cell.angle_beta   90.00
_cell.angle_gamma   90.00
#
_symmetry.space_group_name_H-M   'P 1'
#
loop_
_entity.id
_entity.type
_entity.pdbx_description
1 polymer ?
#
loop_
_entity_poly.entity_id
_entity_poly.type
_entity_poly.pdbx_seq_one_letter_code
_entity_poly.pdbx_strand_id
1 'polypeptide(L)' 'MVIQTNITEMLGIKHPILSAPMGPFYTTKLTVAVSEAGGLGVLSHITLHGTV' A
#
# COMPACT_ATOMS: atom_id res chain seq x y z
N MET A 1 14.58 12.81 8.96
CA MET A 1 13.80 12.60 10.20
C MET A 1 12.64 11.68 9.87
N VAL A 2 12.40 10.62 10.65
CA VAL A 2 11.28 9.69 10.42
C VAL A 2 10.11 10.13 11.28
N ILE A 3 8.90 10.25 10.70
CA ILE A 3 7.67 10.53 11.45
C ILE A 3 7.16 9.21 12.02
N GLN A 4 7.04 9.10 13.34
CA GLN A 4 6.48 7.94 14.03
C GLN A 4 5.07 8.26 14.52
N THR A 5 4.14 7.32 14.32
CA THR A 5 2.73 7.44 14.72
C THR A 5 2.23 6.08 15.22
N ASN A 6 1.06 6.06 15.85
CA ASN A 6 0.41 4.80 16.25
C ASN A 6 0.17 3.86 15.05
N ILE A 7 0.06 4.40 13.82
CA ILE A 7 -0.09 3.59 12.60
C ILE A 7 1.21 2.90 12.22
N THR A 8 2.37 3.57 12.33
CA THR A 8 3.67 2.94 12.04
C THR A 8 3.94 1.78 13.01
N GLU A 9 3.60 1.95 14.28
CA GLU A 9 3.72 0.91 15.32
C GLU A 9 2.76 -0.25 15.08
N MET A 10 1.48 0.04 14.84
CA MET A 10 0.44 -0.98 14.66
C MET A 10 0.68 -1.85 13.42
N LEU A 11 1.23 -1.29 12.34
CA LEU A 11 1.41 -2.00 11.07
C LEU A 11 2.85 -2.43 10.79
N GLY A 12 3.82 -2.06 11.63
CA GLY A 12 5.23 -2.39 11.43
C GLY A 12 5.85 -1.72 10.19
N ILE A 13 5.38 -0.52 9.83
CA ILE A 13 5.88 0.25 8.67
C ILE A 13 6.75 1.42 9.11
N LYS A 14 7.72 1.81 8.27
CA LYS A 14 8.66 2.90 8.56
C LYS A 14 8.04 4.28 8.41
N HIS A 15 7.16 4.43 7.43
CA HIS A 15 6.55 5.72 7.08
C HIS A 15 5.04 5.63 7.24
N PRO A 16 4.37 6.65 7.83
CA PRO A 16 2.91 6.71 7.94
C PRO A 16 2.28 7.09 6.59
N ILE A 17 2.67 6.39 5.53
CA ILE A 17 2.28 6.63 4.14
C ILE A 17 1.76 5.31 3.59
N LEU A 18 0.59 5.36 2.97
CA LEU A 18 0.01 4.24 2.24
C LEU A 18 -0.36 4.65 0.82
N SER A 19 -0.26 3.72 -0.13
CA SER A 19 -0.85 3.90 -1.45
C SER A 19 -2.32 3.49 -1.41
N ALA A 20 -3.23 4.37 -1.87
CA ALA A 20 -4.64 3.98 -2.01
C ALA A 20 -4.79 2.77 -2.96
N PRO A 21 -5.79 1.90 -2.75
CA PRO A 21 -6.11 0.84 -3.71
C PRO A 21 -6.66 1.46 -5.00
N MET A 22 -5.86 1.44 -6.07
CA MET A 22 -6.20 2.06 -7.37
C MET A 22 -6.75 1.04 -8.37
N GLY A 23 -7.89 0.43 -8.05
CA GLY A 23 -8.64 -0.37 -9.04
C GLY A 23 -9.18 0.51 -10.18
N PRO A 24 -9.38 -0.02 -11.41
CA PRO A 24 -9.26 -1.43 -11.82
C PRO A 24 -7.84 -1.89 -12.20
N PHE A 25 -6.81 -1.09 -11.91
CA PHE A 25 -5.44 -1.38 -12.34
C PHE A 25 -4.77 -2.45 -11.48
N TYR A 26 -4.01 -3.35 -12.12
CA TYR A 26 -3.10 -4.27 -11.42
C TYR A 26 -1.84 -3.53 -10.99
N THR A 27 -1.85 -3.00 -9.77
CA THR A 27 -0.77 -2.15 -9.24
C THR A 27 0.33 -2.93 -8.52
N THR A 28 0.57 -4.21 -8.83
CA THR A 28 1.55 -5.08 -8.13
C THR A 28 2.92 -4.44 -7.98
N LYS A 29 3.47 -3.86 -9.06
CA LYS A 29 4.78 -3.21 -9.02
C LYS A 29 4.79 -1.99 -8.08
N LEU A 30 3.70 -1.22 -8.06
CA LEU A 30 3.57 -0.06 -7.17
C LEU A 30 3.43 -0.50 -5.71
N THR A 31 2.60 -1.51 -5.44
CA THR A 31 2.44 -2.08 -4.09
C THR A 31 3.78 -2.55 -3.54
N VAL A 32 4.56 -3.30 -4.34
CA VAL A 32 5.90 -3.77 -3.94
C VAL A 32 6.82 -2.58 -3.66
N ALA A 33 6.91 -1.62 -4.58
CA ALA A 33 7.80 -0.47 -4.43
C ALA A 33 7.49 0.37 -3.17
N VAL A 34 6.20 0.57 -2.85
CA VAL A 34 5.78 1.29 -1.64
C VAL A 34 6.14 0.52 -0.37
N SER A 35 5.92 -0.80 -0.36
CA SER A 35 6.28 -1.66 0.77
C SER A 35 7.80 -1.70 0.99
N GLU A 36 8.60 -1.82 -0.06
CA GLU A 36 10.08 -1.79 0.01
C GLU A 36 10.62 -0.43 0.48
N ALA A 37 9.95 0.67 0.08
CA ALA A 37 10.26 2.01 0.58
C ALA A 37 9.91 2.19 2.08
N GLY A 38 9.16 1.25 2.67
CA GLY A 38 8.78 1.24 4.08
C GLY A 38 7.42 1.89 4.37
N GLY A 39 6.58 2.12 3.36
CA GLY A 39 5.17 2.46 3.53
C GLY A 39 4.26 1.23 3.47
N LEU A 40 2.95 1.44 3.49
CA LEU A 40 1.97 0.38 3.28
C LEU A 40 1.52 0.34 1.81
N GLY A 41 2.06 -0.62 1.04
CA GLY A 41 1.56 -0.92 -0.30
C GLY A 41 0.21 -1.65 -0.24
N VAL A 42 -0.77 -1.22 -1.06
CA VAL A 42 -2.11 -1.85 -1.11
C VAL A 42 -2.42 -2.32 -2.53
N LEU A 43 -2.94 -3.55 -2.65
CA LEU A 43 -3.44 -4.12 -3.90
C LEU A 43 -4.97 -4.03 -3.93
N SER A 44 -5.52 -3.51 -5.04
CA SER A 44 -6.96 -3.56 -5.28
C SER A 44 -7.37 -4.90 -5.87
N HIS A 45 -8.43 -5.49 -5.35
CA HIS A 45 -8.99 -6.77 -5.80
C HIS A 45 -10.29 -6.62 -6.59
N ILE A 46 -10.75 -5.38 -6.85
CA ILE A 46 -12.07 -5.10 -7.46
C ILE A 46 -12.25 -5.74 -8.85
N THR A 47 -11.17 -6.03 -9.57
CA THR A 47 -11.23 -6.59 -10.93
C THR A 47 -10.66 -8.01 -11.02
N LEU A 48 -10.41 -8.69 -9.89
CA LEU A 48 -9.85 -10.06 -9.92
C LEU A 48 -10.72 -11.08 -10.66
N HIS A 49 -12.04 -10.86 -10.72
CA HIS A 49 -12.98 -11.76 -11.41
C HIS A 49 -13.54 -11.17 -12.73
N GLY A 50 -12.93 -10.10 -13.26
CA GLY A 50 -13.32 -9.54 -14.56
C GLY A 50 -14.67 -8.80 -14.60
N THR A 51 -15.28 -8.51 -13.45
CA THR A 51 -16.50 -7.71 -13.36
C THR A 51 -16.14 -6.23 -13.19
N VAL A 52 -16.33 -5.46 -14.25
CA VAL A 52 -16.49 -3.99 -14.19
C VAL A 52 -17.92 -3.63 -14.53
#